data_AF-A0A6G3QLA9-F1
#
_entry.id   AF-A0A6G3QLA9-F1
#
_cell.length_a   1.000
_cell.length_b   1.000
_cell.length_c   1.000
_cell.angle_alpha   90.00
_cell.angle_beta   90.00
_cell.angle_gamma   90.00
#
_symmetry.space_group_name_H-M   'P 1'
#
loop_
_entity.id
_entity.type
_entity.pdbx_description
1 polymer ?
#
loop_
_entity_poly.entity_id
_entity_poly.type
_entity_poly.pdbx_seq_one_letter_code
_entity_poly.pdbx_strand_id
1 'polypeptide(L)'
;MSVADHDRTETGGDTCQAGYHAQIKAENRARIIRVEAVGKLGGLAATKGITVSQLALAWLLTRGEHVVPIPGTRSVQRIEENTGAVDVPLTGSDLAMIDEILPHGGFGARYSEDHAPVWI
;
A
#
# COMPACT_ATOMS: atom_id res chain seq x y z
N MET A 1 0.81 -23.34 -64.34
CA MET A 1 1.70 -22.32 -63.77
C MET A 1 0.88 -21.58 -62.72
N SER A 2 0.85 -22.11 -61.51
CA SER A 2 0.04 -21.64 -60.38
C SER A 2 0.87 -21.89 -59.13
N VAL A 3 1.23 -20.82 -58.41
CA VAL A 3 1.16 -20.78 -56.95
C VAL A 3 0.87 -19.33 -56.61
N ALA A 4 -0.26 -19.13 -55.92
CA ALA A 4 -0.74 -17.85 -55.45
C ALA A 4 0.21 -17.23 -54.40
N ASP A 5 0.25 -15.90 -54.43
CA ASP A 5 0.79 -15.03 -53.40
C ASP A 5 0.40 -15.53 -52.01
N HIS A 6 1.41 -15.84 -51.20
CA HIS A 6 1.23 -16.01 -49.77
C HIS A 6 1.11 -14.62 -49.14
N ASP A 7 -0.10 -14.06 -49.17
CA ASP A 7 -0.47 -12.93 -48.33
C ASP A 7 -0.58 -13.42 -46.88
N ARG A 8 0.55 -13.37 -46.14
CA ARG A 8 0.52 -13.45 -44.68
C ARG A 8 0.05 -12.11 -44.16
N THR A 9 -1.25 -11.95 -44.00
CA THR A 9 -1.79 -10.94 -43.09
C THR A 9 -1.52 -11.38 -41.65
N GLU A 10 -0.35 -11.05 -41.12
CA GLU A 10 -0.08 -11.11 -39.67
C GLU A 10 -0.87 -10.00 -38.97
N THR A 11 -2.15 -10.26 -38.71
CA THR A 11 -2.98 -9.42 -37.83
C THR A 11 -3.52 -10.27 -36.69
N GLY A 12 -2.60 -10.71 -35.82
CA GLY A 12 -2.97 -11.51 -34.64
C GLY A 12 -2.10 -11.28 -33.40
N GLY A 13 -1.02 -10.47 -33.48
CA GLY A 13 -0.07 -10.30 -32.38
C GLY A 13 -0.31 -9.11 -31.44
N ASP A 14 -0.97 -8.05 -31.92
CA ASP A 14 -0.89 -6.74 -31.24
C ASP A 14 -1.86 -6.56 -30.06
N THR A 15 -2.96 -7.30 -30.02
CA THR A 15 -3.97 -7.17 -28.95
C THR A 15 -3.52 -7.81 -27.64
N CYS A 16 -2.71 -8.88 -27.71
CA CYS A 16 -2.16 -9.56 -26.53
C CYS A 16 -1.08 -8.70 -25.84
N GLN A 17 -0.23 -8.05 -26.64
CA GLN A 17 0.86 -7.20 -26.14
C GLN A 17 0.34 -5.87 -25.56
N ALA A 18 -0.68 -5.25 -26.17
CA ALA A 18 -1.30 -4.04 -25.65
C ALA A 18 -1.99 -4.27 -24.28
N GLY A 19 -2.67 -5.41 -24.11
CA GLY A 19 -3.30 -5.80 -22.84
C GLY A 19 -2.28 -6.05 -21.72
N TYR A 20 -1.20 -6.79 -22.02
CA TYR A 20 -0.12 -7.06 -21.08
C TYR A 20 0.60 -5.79 -20.61
N HIS A 21 0.90 -4.87 -21.53
CA HIS A 21 1.52 -3.58 -21.18
C HIS A 21 0.60 -2.69 -20.33
N ALA A 22 -0.70 -2.67 -20.61
CA ALA A 22 -1.66 -1.92 -19.80
C ALA A 22 -1.75 -2.47 -18.37
N GLN A 23 -1.77 -3.80 -18.21
CA GLN A 23 -1.78 -4.47 -16.91
C GLN A 23 -0.50 -4.19 -16.11
N ILE A 24 0.69 -4.35 -16.71
CA ILE A 24 1.96 -4.01 -16.04
C ILE A 24 2.01 -2.55 -15.62
N LYS A 25 1.50 -1.62 -16.45
CA LYS A 25 1.44 -0.19 -16.10
C LYS A 25 0.52 0.06 -14.91
N ALA A 26 -0.61 -0.64 -14.83
CA ALA A 26 -1.53 -0.53 -13.70
C ALA A 26 -0.92 -1.09 -12.40
N GLU A 27 -0.33 -2.28 -12.44
CA GLU A 27 0.35 -2.90 -11.30
C GLU A 27 1.53 -2.04 -10.79
N ASN A 28 2.31 -1.48 -11.71
CA ASN A 28 3.41 -0.58 -11.36
C ASN A 28 2.91 0.73 -10.74
N ARG A 29 1.80 1.31 -11.22
CA ARG A 29 1.19 2.51 -10.61
C ARG A 29 0.74 2.24 -9.18
N ALA A 30 0.05 1.14 -8.92
CA ALA A 30 -0.39 0.77 -7.58
C ALA A 30 0.80 0.55 -6.61
N ARG A 31 1.92 0.01 -7.11
CA ARG A 31 3.17 -0.09 -6.32
C ARG A 31 3.77 1.28 -6.00
N ILE A 32 3.83 2.19 -6.96
CA ILE A 32 4.37 3.54 -6.79
C ILE A 32 3.58 4.31 -5.73
N ILE A 33 2.25 4.26 -5.76
CA ILE A 33 1.38 4.94 -4.80
C ILE A 33 1.64 4.45 -3.36
N ARG A 34 1.79 3.12 -3.16
CA ARG A 34 2.09 2.56 -1.83
C ARG A 34 3.45 3.03 -1.31
N VAL A 35 4.47 3.07 -2.17
CA VAL A 35 5.81 3.54 -1.80
C VAL A 35 5.79 5.02 -1.44
N GLU A 36 5.05 5.84 -2.18
CA GLU A 36 4.89 7.27 -1.90
C GLU A 36 4.20 7.50 -0.55
N ALA A 37 3.11 6.80 -0.27
CA ALA A 37 2.40 6.91 1.00
C ALA A 37 3.29 6.53 2.19
N VAL A 38 4.05 5.43 2.07
CA VAL A 38 5.03 5.03 3.09
C VAL A 38 6.12 6.10 3.26
N GLY A 39 6.55 6.76 2.18
CA GLY A 39 7.48 7.88 2.24
C GLY A 39 6.94 9.08 3.03
N LYS A 40 5.69 9.46 2.78
CA LYS A 40 5.01 10.56 3.52
C LYS A 40 4.84 10.23 5.00
N LEU A 41 4.40 9.00 5.31
CA LEU A 41 4.31 8.49 6.68
C LEU A 41 5.69 8.43 7.35
N GLY A 42 6.75 8.11 6.60
CA GLY A 42 8.14 8.20 7.05
C GLY A 42 8.53 9.61 7.46
N GLY A 43 8.14 10.61 6.68
CA GLY A 43 8.32 12.02 7.03
C GLY A 43 7.61 12.37 8.35
N LEU A 44 6.34 11.99 8.50
CA LEU A 44 5.57 12.22 9.72
C LEU A 44 6.15 11.48 10.94
N ALA A 45 6.63 10.26 10.77
CA ALA A 45 7.29 9.52 11.84
C ALA A 45 8.59 10.21 12.26
N ALA A 46 9.37 10.71 11.29
CA ALA A 46 10.62 11.41 11.55
C ALA A 46 10.42 12.73 12.32
N THR A 47 9.34 13.51 12.04
CA THR A 47 9.06 14.73 12.81
C THR A 47 8.77 14.45 14.29
N LYS A 48 8.33 13.23 14.61
CA LYS A 48 8.08 12.76 15.97
C LYS A 48 9.23 11.97 16.58
N GLY A 49 10.30 11.69 15.82
CA GLY A 49 11.42 10.86 16.27
C GLY A 49 11.05 9.40 16.51
N ILE A 50 10.00 8.90 15.85
CA ILE A 50 9.53 7.52 15.98
C ILE A 50 9.73 6.75 14.67
N THR A 51 9.61 5.43 14.71
CA THR A 51 9.63 4.62 13.50
C THR A 51 8.26 4.58 12.82
N VAL A 52 8.22 4.27 11.53
CA VAL A 52 6.96 4.08 10.80
C VAL A 52 6.12 2.94 11.40
N SER A 53 6.78 1.90 11.93
CA SER A 53 6.11 0.81 12.64
C SER A 53 5.40 1.32 13.90
N GLN A 54 6.09 2.16 14.68
CA GLN A 54 5.50 2.78 15.87
C GLN A 54 4.35 3.71 15.51
N LEU A 55 4.49 4.53 14.47
CA LEU A 55 3.42 5.41 13.98
C LEU A 55 2.17 4.60 13.61
N ALA A 56 2.33 3.49 12.89
CA ALA A 56 1.22 2.62 12.47
C ALA A 56 0.53 1.96 13.66
N LEU A 57 1.30 1.47 14.65
CA LEU A 57 0.74 0.86 15.86
C LEU A 57 0.05 1.89 16.76
N ALA A 58 0.65 3.07 16.94
CA ALA A 58 0.04 4.17 17.69
C ALA A 58 -1.29 4.60 17.07
N TRP A 59 -1.33 4.73 15.74
CA TRP A 59 -2.56 5.02 15.01
C TRP A 59 -3.61 3.92 15.16
N LEU A 60 -3.20 2.65 15.19
CA LEU A 60 -4.14 1.54 15.37
C LEU A 60 -4.77 1.56 16.77
N LEU A 61 -3.98 1.91 17.79
CA LEU A 61 -4.46 2.04 19.17
C LEU A 61 -5.44 3.20 19.35
N THR A 62 -5.42 4.23 18.50
CA THR A 62 -6.41 5.32 18.57
C THR A 62 -7.79 4.94 18.03
N ARG A 63 -7.93 3.80 17.33
CA ARG A 63 -9.19 3.37 16.72
C ARG A 63 -10.21 2.84 17.73
N GLY A 64 -9.79 2.55 18.96
CA GLY A 64 -10.67 2.27 20.08
C GLY A 64 -9.98 1.48 21.18
N GLU A 65 -10.48 1.61 22.41
CA GLU A 65 -9.91 0.93 23.58
C GLU A 65 -9.96 -0.61 23.51
N HIS A 66 -10.82 -1.15 22.65
CA HIS A 66 -10.97 -2.58 22.40
C HIS A 66 -10.03 -3.13 21.31
N VAL A 67 -9.22 -2.26 20.70
CA VAL A 67 -8.28 -2.64 19.63
C VAL A 67 -6.96 -3.07 20.24
N VAL A 68 -6.63 -4.36 20.11
CA VAL A 68 -5.36 -4.92 20.60
C VAL A 68 -4.51 -5.38 19.41
N PRO A 69 -3.43 -4.65 19.05
CA PRO A 69 -2.55 -5.07 17.97
C PRO A 69 -1.76 -6.32 18.34
N ILE A 70 -1.63 -7.27 17.40
CA ILE A 70 -0.82 -8.48 17.54
C ILE A 70 0.35 -8.41 16.54
N PRO A 71 1.38 -7.58 16.81
CA PRO A 71 2.50 -7.43 15.88
C PRO A 71 3.32 -8.72 15.83
N GLY A 72 3.23 -9.44 14.70
CA GLY A 72 4.04 -10.62 14.45
C GLY A 72 5.48 -10.25 14.10
N THR A 73 6.44 -10.58 14.97
CA THR A 73 7.87 -10.44 14.69
C THR A 73 8.65 -11.58 15.35
N ARG A 74 9.79 -11.95 14.76
CA ARG A 74 10.76 -12.90 15.34
C ARG A 74 11.98 -12.21 15.95
N SER A 75 12.09 -10.89 15.83
CA SER A 75 13.20 -10.10 16.36
C SER A 75 12.80 -9.44 17.66
N VAL A 76 13.61 -9.64 18.72
CA VAL A 76 13.42 -9.01 20.02
C VAL A 76 13.50 -7.49 19.91
N GLN A 77 14.49 -6.97 19.16
CA GLN A 77 14.64 -5.54 18.91
C GLN A 77 13.36 -4.92 18.30
N ARG A 78 12.67 -5.65 17.43
CA ARG A 78 11.39 -5.19 16.84
C ARG A 78 10.25 -5.19 17.86
N ILE A 79 10.26 -6.11 18.83
CA ILE A 79 9.29 -6.09 19.93
C ILE A 79 9.51 -4.85 20.79
N GLU A 80 10.75 -4.58 21.17
CA GLU A 80 11.12 -3.40 21.96
C GLU A 80 10.74 -2.11 21.24
N GLU A 81 11.09 -1.98 19.96
CA GLU A 81 10.68 -0.86 19.10
C GLU A 81 9.16 -0.70 19.06
N ASN A 82 8.42 -1.78 18.77
CA ASN A 82 6.96 -1.74 18.64
C ASN A 82 6.25 -1.43 19.96
N THR A 83 6.82 -1.83 21.09
CA THR A 83 6.23 -1.58 22.42
C THR A 83 6.20 -0.08 22.72
N GLY A 84 7.22 0.67 22.27
CA GLY A 84 7.26 2.12 22.39
C GLY A 84 6.11 2.85 21.67
N ALA A 85 5.35 2.18 20.79
CA ALA A 85 4.19 2.78 20.13
C ALA A 85 3.06 3.16 21.10
N VAL A 86 2.95 2.48 22.25
CA VAL A 86 1.91 2.74 23.26
C VAL A 86 2.05 4.13 23.86
N ASP A 87 3.28 4.63 23.95
CA ASP A 87 3.60 5.93 24.57
C ASP A 87 3.64 7.07 23.55
N VAL A 88 3.26 6.83 22.28
CA VAL A 88 3.28 7.84 21.22
C VAL A 88 1.96 8.62 21.21
N PRO A 89 1.95 9.90 21.61
CA PRO A 89 0.76 10.72 21.48
C PRO A 89 0.55 11.13 20.02
N LEU A 90 -0.61 10.76 19.47
CA LEU A 90 -1.10 11.28 18.19
C LEU A 90 -2.14 12.37 18.43
N THR A 91 -1.87 13.56 17.91
CA THR A 91 -2.80 14.68 17.95
C THR A 91 -3.85 14.54 16.86
N GLY A 92 -4.95 15.29 16.96
CA GLY A 92 -5.96 15.34 15.88
C GLY A 92 -5.38 15.79 14.53
N SER A 93 -4.34 16.62 14.54
CA SER A 93 -3.62 17.04 13.33
C SER A 93 -2.84 15.87 12.71
N ASP A 94 -2.22 15.04 13.53
CA ASP A 94 -1.50 13.84 13.05
C ASP A 94 -2.46 12.84 12.42
N LEU A 95 -3.63 12.63 13.04
CA LEU A 95 -4.66 11.76 12.50
C LEU A 95 -5.20 12.30 11.16
N ALA A 96 -5.46 13.61 11.07
CA ALA A 96 -5.89 14.24 9.83
C ALA A 96 -4.84 14.09 8.71
N MET A 97 -3.55 14.26 9.02
CA MET A 97 -2.47 14.03 8.05
C MET A 97 -2.42 12.56 7.59
N ILE A 98 -2.58 11.60 8.50
CA ILE A 98 -2.58 10.18 8.13
C ILE A 98 -3.78 9.86 7.24
N ASP A 99 -4.96 10.40 7.55
CA ASP A 99 -6.17 10.22 6.73
C ASP A 99 -6.04 10.91 5.36
N GLU A 100 -5.31 12.03 5.25
CA GLU A 100 -5.00 12.66 3.95
C GLU A 100 -4.02 11.81 3.12
N ILE A 101 -3.02 11.19 3.76
CA ILE A 101 -2.03 10.34 3.08
C ILE A 101 -2.65 9.02 2.63
N LEU A 102 -3.55 8.45 3.44
CA LEU A 102 -4.22 7.16 3.21
C LEU A 102 -5.74 7.26 3.43
N PRO A 103 -6.48 7.96 2.56
CA PRO A 103 -7.93 8.20 2.75
C PRO A 103 -8.77 6.92 2.69
N HIS A 104 -8.24 5.88 2.05
CA HIS A 104 -8.88 4.57 1.97
C HIS A 104 -8.07 3.49 2.69
N GLY A 105 -6.99 3.86 3.41
CA GLY A 105 -6.06 2.89 3.98
C GLY A 105 -5.18 2.19 2.93
N GLY A 106 -4.38 1.21 3.39
CA GLY A 106 -3.49 0.42 2.55
C GLY A 106 -4.05 -0.98 2.29
N PHE A 107 -4.47 -1.27 1.06
CA PHE A 107 -4.91 -2.61 0.66
C PHE A 107 -3.74 -3.44 0.10
N GLY A 108 -3.50 -4.60 0.72
CA GLY A 108 -2.66 -5.65 0.14
C GLY A 108 -3.42 -6.43 -0.94
N ALA A 109 -2.70 -7.31 -1.66
CA ALA A 109 -3.27 -8.15 -2.73
C ALA A 109 -4.36 -9.16 -2.29
N ARG A 110 -4.84 -9.07 -1.04
CA ARG A 110 -5.95 -9.89 -0.53
C ARG A 110 -7.30 -9.45 -1.09
N TYR A 111 -7.45 -8.19 -1.47
CA TYR A 111 -8.66 -7.66 -2.09
C TYR A 111 -8.30 -7.06 -3.45
N SER A 112 -9.08 -7.40 -4.48
CA SER A 112 -9.09 -6.62 -5.72
C SER A 112 -9.62 -5.22 -5.42
N GLU A 113 -9.29 -4.25 -6.29
CA GLU A 113 -9.75 -2.86 -6.11
C GLU A 113 -11.29 -2.78 -5.99
N ASP A 114 -12.01 -3.64 -6.70
CA ASP A 114 -13.47 -3.75 -6.68
C ASP A 114 -14.05 -4.30 -5.35
N HIS A 115 -13.21 -4.87 -4.48
CA HIS A 115 -13.61 -5.50 -3.23
C HIS A 115 -12.87 -4.93 -2.01
N ALA A 116 -12.26 -3.76 -2.17
CA ALA A 116 -11.62 -3.05 -1.08
C ALA A 116 -12.66 -2.63 -0.03
N PRO A 117 -12.50 -2.99 1.26
CA PRO A 117 -13.44 -2.57 2.30
C PRO A 117 -13.34 -1.06 2.54
N VAL A 118 -14.49 -0.42 2.73
CA VAL A 118 -14.59 0.95 3.23
C VAL A 118 -14.69 0.88 4.74
N TRP A 119 -13.68 1.41 5.44
CA TRP A 119 -13.69 1.49 6.89
C TRP A 119 -14.52 2.71 7.29
N ILE A 120 -15.49 2.50 8.18
CA ILE A 120 -16.31 3.56 8.82
C ILE A 120 -15.53 4.16 9.97
#